data_AF-A0A7K0J8J7-F1
#
_entry.id   AF-A0A7K0J8J7-F1
#
_cell.length_a   1.000
_cell.length_b   1.000
_cell.length_c   1.000
_cell.angle_alpha   90.00
_cell.angle_beta   90.00
_cell.angle_gamma   90.00
#
_symmetry.space_group_name_H-M   'P 1'
#
loop_
_entity.id
_entity.type
_entity.pdbx_description
1 polymer ?
#
loop_
_entity_poly.entity_id
_entity_poly.type
_entity_poly.pdbx_seq_one_letter_code
_entity_poly.pdbx_strand_id
1 'polypeptide(L)'
;MNSRVILVSDDRSSLRAPGSLLWPDAACMRGMHTGEWAAHIFEYAMSFEGNMTQVRDIAAANGVGVLHPHGALATEPPSLIVCDVDSTITRTEAIDLLAECAGKANEVHEITARAMAGELDFTESLHARVRCLEGLHIGALEEARKATIVTPGAAELVAAAHEVGAAVGLVSGGFTAFVNPLLDHIGADFAASNELEVVDDHLTGRVAGNVIDRAAKATWLRRWVSERGTDLERTIAVGDGANDLDMFAIAGLPIAFCAKPVAVEAARNTIRCERIDAVRAVWTH
;
A
#
# COMPACT_ATOMS: atom_id res chain seq x y z
N MET A 1 22.53 -10.00 -13.75
CA MET A 1 22.39 -9.20 -12.52
C MET A 1 21.93 -10.14 -11.42
N ASN A 2 22.31 -9.89 -10.17
CA ASN A 2 21.78 -10.66 -9.06
C ASN A 2 20.26 -10.45 -9.00
N SER A 3 19.52 -11.51 -8.67
CA SER A 3 18.08 -11.42 -8.46
C SER A 3 17.70 -12.10 -7.15
N ARG A 4 16.57 -11.71 -6.57
CA ARG A 4 16.06 -12.32 -5.36
C ARG A 4 14.61 -12.70 -5.54
N VAL A 5 14.24 -13.86 -5.04
CA VAL A 5 12.84 -14.25 -4.85
C VAL A 5 12.61 -14.37 -3.36
N ILE A 6 11.63 -13.66 -2.84
CA ILE A 6 11.34 -13.61 -1.42
C ILE A 6 9.93 -14.16 -1.21
N LEU A 7 9.81 -15.18 -0.38
CA LEU A 7 8.53 -15.72 0.05
C LEU A 7 8.23 -15.18 1.45
N VAL A 8 7.04 -14.64 1.66
CA VAL A 8 6.62 -13.98 2.91
C VAL A 8 5.32 -14.59 3.43
N SER A 9 5.25 -14.90 4.72
CA SER A 9 4.06 -15.50 5.34
C SER A 9 4.05 -15.26 6.86
N ASP A 10 2.88 -15.19 7.47
CA ASP A 10 2.67 -15.28 8.92
C ASP A 10 2.69 -16.74 9.43
N ASP A 11 2.44 -17.72 8.56
CA ASP A 11 2.71 -19.13 8.81
C ASP A 11 4.05 -19.55 8.17
N ARG A 12 5.06 -19.79 8.99
CA ARG A 12 6.38 -20.26 8.51
C ARG A 12 6.30 -21.60 7.77
N SER A 13 5.35 -22.46 8.11
CA SER A 13 5.26 -23.80 7.51
C SER A 13 4.80 -23.75 6.05
N SER A 14 3.96 -22.75 5.70
CA SER A 14 3.44 -22.55 4.34
C SER A 14 4.52 -22.15 3.32
N LEU A 15 5.65 -21.60 3.78
CA LEU A 15 6.78 -21.22 2.92
C LEU A 15 7.49 -22.41 2.26
N ARG A 16 7.32 -23.63 2.77
CA ARG A 16 8.07 -24.82 2.31
C ARG A 16 7.72 -25.24 0.90
N ALA A 17 6.42 -25.34 0.59
CA ALA A 17 5.94 -25.80 -0.71
C ALA A 17 6.41 -24.89 -1.86
N PRO A 18 6.13 -23.56 -1.86
CA PRO A 18 6.67 -22.66 -2.87
C PRO A 18 8.21 -22.58 -2.86
N GLY A 19 8.83 -22.65 -1.68
CA GLY A 19 10.29 -22.60 -1.55
C GLY A 19 11.02 -23.77 -2.22
N SER A 20 10.38 -24.95 -2.30
CA SER A 20 10.97 -26.12 -2.97
C SER A 20 11.20 -25.92 -4.46
N LEU A 21 10.42 -25.06 -5.11
CA LEU A 21 10.60 -24.70 -6.53
C LEU A 21 11.80 -23.76 -6.74
N LEU A 22 12.17 -22.98 -5.73
CA LEU A 22 13.19 -21.95 -5.82
C LEU A 22 14.59 -22.48 -5.50
N TRP A 23 14.67 -23.55 -4.70
CA TRP A 23 15.92 -24.12 -4.20
C TRP A 23 16.89 -24.62 -5.29
N PRO A 24 16.46 -25.32 -6.35
CA PRO A 24 17.40 -25.95 -7.30
C PRO A 24 18.39 -24.97 -7.94
N ASP A 25 17.95 -23.73 -8.18
CA ASP A 25 18.72 -22.71 -8.89
C ASP A 25 19.31 -21.63 -7.95
N ALA A 26 18.93 -21.64 -6.67
CA ALA A 26 19.34 -20.62 -5.71
C ALA A 26 20.82 -20.78 -5.32
N ALA A 27 21.57 -19.67 -5.34
CA ALA A 27 22.94 -19.65 -4.84
C ALA A 27 22.98 -19.74 -3.31
N CYS A 28 22.02 -19.09 -2.63
CA CYS A 28 21.82 -19.24 -1.19
C CYS A 28 20.36 -18.95 -0.81
N MET A 29 20.00 -19.32 0.42
CA MET A 29 18.72 -18.97 1.02
C MET A 29 18.94 -18.49 2.45
N ARG A 30 18.23 -17.42 2.82
CA ARG A 30 18.25 -16.84 4.17
C ARG A 30 16.84 -16.76 4.72
N GLY A 31 16.72 -16.98 6.02
CA GLY A 31 15.46 -16.89 6.75
C GLY A 31 15.41 -15.64 7.62
N MET A 32 14.32 -14.89 7.54
CA MET A 32 13.97 -13.81 8.46
C MET A 32 12.74 -14.23 9.27
N HIS A 33 12.70 -13.90 10.55
CA HIS A 33 11.56 -14.22 11.42
C HIS A 33 11.41 -13.17 12.52
N THR A 34 10.20 -12.63 12.68
CA THR A 34 9.89 -11.56 13.63
C THR A 34 9.06 -12.05 14.82
N GLY A 35 8.61 -13.31 14.81
CA GLY A 35 7.58 -13.82 15.73
C GLY A 35 6.16 -13.73 15.18
N GLU A 36 5.92 -12.80 14.24
CA GLU A 36 4.60 -12.55 13.66
C GLU A 36 4.57 -12.82 12.15
N TRP A 37 5.71 -12.70 11.48
CA TRP A 37 5.88 -13.13 10.09
C TRP A 37 7.29 -13.65 9.85
N ALA A 38 7.43 -14.41 8.76
CA ALA A 38 8.66 -14.99 8.28
C ALA A 38 8.85 -14.66 6.80
N ALA A 39 10.12 -14.56 6.39
CA ALA A 39 10.49 -14.56 4.99
C ALA A 39 11.59 -15.58 4.70
N HIS A 40 11.49 -16.25 3.54
CA HIS A 40 12.60 -16.99 2.93
C HIS A 40 13.08 -16.21 1.70
N ILE A 41 14.35 -15.78 1.75
CA ILE A 41 15.00 -14.96 0.74
C ILE A 41 15.94 -15.85 -0.06
N PHE A 42 15.62 -16.09 -1.32
CA PHE A 42 16.42 -16.89 -2.25
C PHE A 42 17.23 -15.94 -3.12
N GLU A 43 18.56 -16.04 -3.08
CA GLU A 43 19.47 -15.21 -3.87
C GLU A 43 20.01 -16.00 -5.06
N TYR A 44 20.05 -15.35 -6.22
CA TYR A 44 20.55 -15.93 -7.47
C TYR A 44 21.74 -15.12 -7.99
N ALA A 45 22.80 -15.80 -8.40
CA ALA A 45 24.01 -15.19 -8.97
C ALA A 45 23.76 -14.52 -10.34
N MET A 46 22.68 -14.92 -11.01
CA MET A 46 22.17 -14.32 -12.25
C MET A 46 20.67 -14.04 -12.11
N SER A 47 20.04 -13.58 -13.19
CA SER A 47 18.58 -13.45 -13.24
C SER A 47 17.95 -14.84 -13.09
N PHE A 48 16.99 -14.97 -12.18
CA PHE A 48 16.22 -16.21 -12.03
C PHE A 48 15.44 -16.49 -13.31
N GLU A 49 15.72 -17.62 -13.96
CA GLU A 49 15.06 -18.04 -15.21
C GLU A 49 13.88 -18.99 -14.97
N GLY A 50 13.55 -19.30 -13.71
CA GLY A 50 12.47 -20.21 -13.37
C GLY A 50 11.08 -19.62 -13.59
N ASN A 51 10.07 -20.50 -13.54
CA ASN A 51 8.69 -20.13 -13.81
C ASN A 51 8.06 -19.36 -12.64
N MET A 52 8.23 -18.03 -12.64
CA MET A 52 7.65 -17.15 -11.63
C MET A 52 6.11 -17.20 -11.58
N THR A 53 5.43 -17.57 -12.67
CA THR A 53 3.97 -17.79 -12.63
C THR A 53 3.65 -18.98 -11.75
N GLN A 54 4.33 -20.11 -11.95
CA GLN A 54 4.16 -21.31 -11.12
C GLN A 54 4.50 -21.03 -9.64
N VAL A 55 5.57 -20.28 -9.36
CA VAL A 55 5.93 -19.88 -7.99
C VAL A 55 4.80 -19.08 -7.34
N ARG A 56 4.24 -18.10 -8.06
CA ARG A 56 3.13 -17.27 -7.57
C ARG A 56 1.85 -18.07 -7.37
N ASP A 57 1.53 -19.00 -8.26
CA ASP A 57 0.33 -19.83 -8.15
C ASP A 57 0.39 -20.74 -6.92
N ILE A 58 1.52 -21.43 -6.72
CA ILE A 58 1.72 -22.28 -5.53
C ILE A 58 1.74 -21.42 -4.27
N ALA A 59 2.44 -20.29 -4.29
CA ALA A 59 2.48 -19.39 -3.14
C ALA A 59 1.06 -18.89 -2.77
N ALA A 60 0.28 -18.43 -3.76
CA ALA A 60 -1.09 -18.00 -3.56
C ALA A 60 -1.99 -19.10 -2.98
N ALA A 61 -1.87 -20.34 -3.48
CA ALA A 61 -2.59 -21.50 -2.95
C ALA A 61 -2.23 -21.86 -1.49
N ASN A 62 -1.09 -21.37 -1.00
CA ASN A 62 -0.61 -21.58 0.37
C ASN A 62 -0.69 -20.29 1.23
N GLY A 63 -1.35 -19.23 0.76
CA GLY A 63 -1.43 -17.96 1.48
C GLY A 63 -0.11 -17.18 1.57
N VAL A 64 0.89 -17.56 0.77
CA VAL A 64 2.24 -16.97 0.77
C VAL A 64 2.30 -15.78 -0.18
N GLY A 65 2.86 -14.67 0.29
CA GLY A 65 3.25 -13.52 -0.53
C GLY A 65 4.58 -13.79 -1.25
N VAL A 66 4.74 -13.23 -2.45
CA VAL A 66 5.96 -13.35 -3.26
C VAL A 66 6.44 -11.97 -3.64
N LEU A 67 7.70 -11.65 -3.35
CA LEU A 67 8.38 -10.45 -3.82
C LEU A 67 9.54 -10.84 -4.74
N HIS A 68 9.74 -10.09 -5.81
CA HIS A 68 10.82 -10.29 -6.77
C HIS A 68 11.52 -8.94 -7.05
N PRO A 69 12.33 -8.43 -6.11
CA PRO A 69 13.10 -7.23 -6.37
C PRO A 69 14.11 -7.48 -7.50
N HIS A 70 14.15 -6.53 -8.43
CA HIS A 70 14.97 -6.56 -9.64
C HIS A 70 15.57 -5.16 -9.86
N GLY A 71 16.47 -5.02 -10.85
CA GLY A 71 17.15 -3.75 -11.12
C GLY A 71 17.94 -3.26 -9.90
N ALA A 72 17.88 -1.96 -9.62
CA ALA A 72 18.56 -1.34 -8.47
C ALA A 72 18.15 -1.99 -7.13
N LEU A 73 16.86 -2.29 -6.94
CA LEU A 73 16.35 -2.89 -5.71
C LEU A 73 16.79 -4.35 -5.50
N ALA A 74 17.41 -5.01 -6.49
CA ALA A 74 17.99 -6.33 -6.28
C ALA A 74 19.22 -6.29 -5.37
N THR A 75 19.96 -5.19 -5.36
CA THR A 75 21.27 -5.05 -4.68
C THR A 75 21.39 -3.85 -3.77
N GLU A 76 20.46 -2.90 -3.85
CA GLU A 76 20.47 -1.67 -3.07
C GLU A 76 19.18 -1.52 -2.25
N PRO A 77 19.24 -0.86 -1.09
CA PRO A 77 18.03 -0.51 -0.35
C PRO A 77 17.21 0.54 -1.13
N PRO A 78 15.89 0.58 -0.89
CA PRO A 78 15.04 1.61 -1.46
C PRO A 78 15.49 2.99 -1.00
N SER A 79 15.12 4.00 -1.79
CA SER A 79 15.32 5.41 -1.45
C SER A 79 14.03 6.07 -0.98
N LEU A 80 12.89 5.53 -1.41
CA LEU A 80 11.55 6.03 -1.16
C LEU A 80 10.55 4.87 -1.19
N ILE A 81 9.68 4.83 -0.21
CA ILE A 81 8.51 3.95 -0.16
C ILE A 81 7.27 4.83 -0.18
N VAL A 82 6.34 4.58 -1.10
CA VAL A 82 5.07 5.30 -1.17
C VAL A 82 3.93 4.31 -0.92
N CYS A 83 3.12 4.59 0.09
CA CYS A 83 2.01 3.73 0.49
C CYS A 83 0.68 4.41 0.23
N ASP A 84 -0.32 3.63 -0.24
CA ASP A 84 -1.72 3.99 -0.02
C ASP A 84 -2.03 4.02 1.48
N VAL A 85 -3.12 4.69 1.84
CA VAL A 85 -3.57 4.77 3.23
C VAL A 85 -4.72 3.81 3.48
N ASP A 86 -5.89 4.07 2.90
CA ASP A 86 -7.09 3.25 3.12
C ASP A 86 -6.85 1.82 2.61
N SER A 87 -7.28 0.82 3.39
CA SER A 87 -7.03 -0.60 3.14
C SER A 87 -5.54 -1.01 2.99
N THR A 88 -4.59 -0.14 3.34
CA THR A 88 -3.14 -0.40 3.28
C THR A 88 -2.43 -0.02 4.59
N ILE A 89 -2.19 1.27 4.86
CA ILE A 89 -1.66 1.74 6.15
C ILE A 89 -2.73 1.70 7.23
N THR A 90 -4.00 1.81 6.84
CA THR A 90 -5.17 1.57 7.71
C THR A 90 -5.97 0.39 7.20
N ARG A 91 -6.68 -0.29 8.10
CA ARG A 91 -7.64 -1.36 7.79
C ARG A 91 -9.06 -0.85 7.58
N THR A 92 -9.26 0.45 7.77
CA THR A 92 -10.52 1.16 7.66
C THR A 92 -10.46 2.13 6.49
N GLU A 93 -11.63 2.43 5.93
CA GLU A 93 -11.83 3.48 4.93
C GLU A 93 -12.33 4.76 5.62
N ALA A 94 -11.58 5.87 5.50
CA ALA A 94 -11.92 7.11 6.20
C ALA A 94 -13.33 7.64 5.88
N ILE A 95 -13.79 7.46 4.65
CA ILE A 95 -15.11 7.92 4.21
C ILE A 95 -16.25 7.10 4.81
N ASP A 96 -16.04 5.80 5.04
CA ASP A 96 -17.05 4.92 5.63
C ASP A 96 -17.23 5.27 7.12
N LEU A 97 -16.13 5.54 7.84
CA LEU A 97 -16.18 6.00 9.23
C LEU A 97 -16.93 7.33 9.38
N LEU A 98 -16.74 8.26 8.44
CA LEU A 98 -17.49 9.51 8.40
C LEU A 98 -18.96 9.29 8.07
N ALA A 99 -19.26 8.39 7.14
CA ALA A 99 -20.62 8.04 6.78
C ALA A 99 -21.37 7.44 7.97
N GLU A 100 -20.72 6.61 8.79
CA GLU A 100 -21.28 6.11 10.05
C GLU A 100 -21.62 7.26 11.01
N CYS A 101 -20.70 8.19 11.20
CA CYS A 101 -20.93 9.37 12.06
C CYS A 101 -22.07 10.26 11.54
N ALA A 102 -22.27 10.33 10.22
CA ALA A 102 -23.36 11.07 9.59
C ALA A 102 -24.70 10.30 9.57
N GLY A 103 -24.72 9.02 9.96
CA GLY A 103 -25.89 8.15 9.77
C GLY A 103 -26.20 7.87 8.30
N LYS A 104 -25.17 7.90 7.44
CA LYS A 104 -25.22 7.79 5.98
C LYS A 104 -24.44 6.60 5.39
N ALA A 105 -24.09 5.63 6.23
CA ALA A 105 -23.30 4.47 5.85
C ALA A 105 -23.93 3.69 4.66
N ASN A 106 -25.25 3.51 4.69
CA ASN A 106 -25.96 2.80 3.62
C ASN A 106 -25.89 3.55 2.28
N GLU A 107 -26.14 4.87 2.27
CA GLU A 107 -26.07 5.65 1.03
C GLU A 107 -24.65 5.67 0.44
N VAL A 108 -23.63 5.80 1.27
CA VAL A 108 -22.23 5.76 0.84
C VAL A 108 -21.87 4.37 0.28
N HIS A 109 -22.32 3.30 0.93
CA HIS A 109 -22.09 1.93 0.46
C HIS A 109 -22.72 1.68 -0.92
N GLU A 110 -23.94 2.14 -1.15
CA GLU A 110 -24.62 2.02 -2.46
C GLU A 110 -23.85 2.76 -3.57
N ILE A 111 -23.33 3.95 -3.28
CA ILE A 111 -22.52 4.71 -4.24
C ILE A 111 -21.20 3.98 -4.55
N THR A 112 -20.53 3.44 -3.52
CA THR A 112 -19.30 2.65 -3.68
C THR A 112 -19.56 1.42 -4.55
N ALA A 113 -20.66 0.69 -4.31
CA ALA A 113 -21.01 -0.49 -5.10
C ALA A 113 -21.20 -0.16 -6.59
N ARG A 114 -21.86 0.96 -6.90
CA ARG A 114 -22.04 1.46 -8.28
C ARG A 114 -20.72 1.84 -8.94
N ALA A 115 -19.81 2.48 -8.21
CA ALA A 115 -18.48 2.79 -8.70
C ALA A 115 -17.65 1.53 -8.99
N MET A 116 -17.73 0.52 -8.11
CA MET A 116 -17.08 -0.78 -8.33
C MET A 116 -17.69 -1.56 -9.51
N ALA A 117 -18.98 -1.35 -9.81
CA ALA A 117 -19.64 -1.87 -11.01
C ALA A 117 -19.28 -1.10 -12.30
N GLY A 118 -18.49 -0.02 -12.20
CA GLY A 118 -18.08 0.82 -13.32
C GLY A 118 -19.14 1.81 -13.78
N GLU A 119 -20.20 2.06 -12.99
CA GLU A 119 -21.25 3.03 -13.30
C GLU A 119 -20.83 4.48 -13.04
N LEU A 120 -19.86 4.69 -12.15
CA LEU A 120 -19.31 5.99 -11.78
C LEU A 120 -17.79 5.94 -11.91
N ASP A 121 -17.19 6.99 -12.43
CA ASP A 121 -15.75 7.15 -12.33
C ASP A 121 -15.33 7.45 -10.88
N PHE A 122 -14.02 7.41 -10.62
CA PHE A 122 -13.49 7.63 -9.27
C PHE A 122 -13.88 8.99 -8.69
N THR A 123 -13.77 10.05 -9.50
CA THR A 123 -14.00 11.43 -9.08
C THR A 123 -15.49 11.68 -8.85
N GLU A 124 -16.35 11.18 -9.74
CA GLU A 124 -17.81 11.20 -9.60
C GLU A 124 -18.24 10.45 -8.34
N SER A 125 -17.69 9.26 -8.10
CA SER A 125 -17.96 8.46 -6.90
C SER A 125 -17.50 9.18 -5.63
N LEU A 126 -16.31 9.77 -5.61
CA LEU A 126 -15.82 10.54 -4.48
C LEU A 126 -16.74 11.72 -4.17
N HIS A 127 -17.08 12.54 -5.17
CA HIS A 127 -17.99 13.68 -4.96
C HIS A 127 -19.39 13.24 -4.54
N ALA A 128 -19.91 12.12 -5.04
CA ALA A 128 -21.17 11.57 -4.61
C ALA A 128 -21.15 11.14 -3.13
N ARG A 129 -20.11 10.41 -2.70
CA ARG A 129 -19.97 9.98 -1.30
C ARG A 129 -19.72 11.14 -0.35
N VAL A 130 -18.89 12.11 -0.73
CA VAL A 130 -18.61 13.29 0.09
C VAL A 130 -19.85 14.18 0.24
N ARG A 131 -20.72 14.29 -0.77
CA ARG A 131 -22.00 14.98 -0.65
C ARG A 131 -22.92 14.40 0.42
N CYS A 132 -22.86 13.08 0.68
CA CYS A 132 -23.62 12.47 1.77
C CYS A 132 -23.22 13.02 3.15
N LEU A 133 -22.04 13.64 3.26
CA LEU A 133 -21.50 14.17 4.51
C LEU A 133 -21.83 15.66 4.72
N GLU A 134 -22.58 16.29 3.81
CA GLU A 134 -22.97 17.70 3.93
C GLU A 134 -23.72 17.98 5.24
N GLY A 135 -23.29 19.02 5.95
CA GLY A 135 -23.84 19.40 7.24
C GLY A 135 -23.31 18.60 8.43
N LEU A 136 -22.36 17.67 8.23
CA LEU A 136 -21.70 16.99 9.34
C LEU A 136 -20.76 17.97 10.08
N HIS A 137 -20.94 18.12 11.38
CA HIS A 137 -20.07 18.95 12.22
C HIS A 137 -18.65 18.36 12.29
N ILE A 138 -17.61 19.20 12.22
CA ILE A 138 -16.20 18.74 12.19
C ILE A 138 -15.77 17.94 13.43
N GLY A 139 -16.49 18.07 14.54
CA GLY A 139 -16.28 17.22 15.73
C GLY A 139 -16.41 15.71 15.44
N ALA A 140 -17.18 15.32 14.41
CA ALA A 140 -17.28 13.93 13.96
C ALA A 140 -15.96 13.39 13.37
N LEU A 141 -15.08 14.26 12.84
CA LEU A 141 -13.77 13.84 12.34
C LEU A 141 -12.94 13.19 13.45
N GLU A 142 -13.06 13.68 14.68
CA GLU A 142 -12.32 13.14 15.82
C GLU A 142 -12.84 11.75 16.23
N GLU A 143 -14.16 11.56 16.23
CA GLU A 143 -14.75 10.25 16.53
C GLU A 143 -14.40 9.22 15.45
N ALA A 144 -14.46 9.61 14.18
CA ALA A 144 -14.03 8.76 13.06
C ALA A 144 -12.52 8.44 13.14
N ARG A 145 -11.67 9.41 13.53
CA ARG A 145 -10.23 9.15 13.74
C ARG A 145 -9.97 8.11 14.83
N LYS A 146 -10.67 8.17 15.96
CA LYS A 146 -10.53 7.18 17.04
C LYS A 146 -10.92 5.77 16.61
N ALA A 147 -11.82 5.65 15.63
CA ALA A 147 -12.23 4.37 15.05
C ALA A 147 -11.27 3.86 13.95
N THR A 148 -10.29 4.66 13.53
CA THR A 148 -9.31 4.26 12.52
C THR A 148 -8.39 3.17 13.07
N ILE A 149 -8.29 2.06 12.35
CA ILE A 149 -7.43 0.94 12.73
C ILE A 149 -6.17 0.98 11.86
N VAL A 150 -5.01 1.23 12.47
CA VAL A 150 -3.71 1.21 11.77
C VAL A 150 -3.32 -0.25 11.50
N THR A 151 -2.83 -0.51 10.29
CA THR A 151 -2.31 -1.82 9.92
C THR A 151 -1.07 -2.15 10.76
N PRO A 152 -1.03 -3.33 11.41
CA PRO A 152 0.13 -3.76 12.18
C PRO A 152 1.42 -3.68 11.35
N GLY A 153 2.50 -3.21 11.96
CA GLY A 153 3.76 -3.00 11.27
C GLY A 153 3.94 -1.64 10.60
N ALA A 154 2.95 -0.74 10.62
CA ALA A 154 3.10 0.55 9.92
C ALA A 154 4.26 1.39 10.45
N ALA A 155 4.38 1.53 11.78
CA ALA A 155 5.50 2.25 12.39
C ALA A 155 6.84 1.51 12.23
N GLU A 156 6.81 0.18 12.31
CA GLU A 156 8.00 -0.67 12.13
C GLU A 156 8.52 -0.64 10.69
N LEU A 157 7.62 -0.53 9.69
CA LEU A 157 7.99 -0.31 8.30
C LEU A 157 8.74 1.01 8.14
N VAL A 158 8.20 2.09 8.70
CA VAL A 158 8.81 3.42 8.62
C VAL A 158 10.16 3.44 9.31
N ALA A 159 10.26 2.92 10.53
CA ALA A 159 11.51 2.80 11.25
C ALA A 159 12.56 2.00 10.45
N ALA A 160 12.18 0.85 9.90
CA ALA A 160 13.08 0.01 9.08
C ALA A 160 13.49 0.69 7.76
N ALA A 161 12.65 1.55 7.18
CA ALA A 161 12.97 2.34 6.01
C ALA A 161 13.99 3.43 6.35
N HIS A 162 13.79 4.15 7.47
CA HIS A 162 14.73 5.17 7.95
C HIS A 162 16.10 4.60 8.30
N GLU A 163 16.17 3.38 8.84
CA GLU A 163 17.44 2.67 9.12
C GLU A 163 18.32 2.50 7.87
N VAL A 164 17.72 2.42 6.68
CA VAL A 164 18.44 2.33 5.40
C VAL A 164 18.46 3.65 4.62
N GLY A 165 18.02 4.74 5.23
CA GLY A 165 17.99 6.08 4.63
C GLY A 165 16.86 6.31 3.61
N ALA A 166 15.89 5.39 3.53
CA ALA A 166 14.69 5.57 2.71
C ALA A 166 13.69 6.51 3.41
N ALA A 167 12.98 7.35 2.66
CA ALA A 167 11.82 8.06 3.17
C ALA A 167 10.53 7.27 2.92
N VAL A 168 9.48 7.57 3.68
CA VAL A 168 8.14 7.02 3.52
C VAL A 168 7.13 8.13 3.26
N GLY A 169 6.42 8.02 2.14
CA GLY A 169 5.33 8.90 1.75
C GLY A 169 3.97 8.21 1.78
N LEU A 170 2.93 8.95 2.16
CA LEU A 170 1.54 8.49 2.15
C LEU A 170 0.74 9.19 1.05
N VAL A 171 0.17 8.44 0.09
CA VAL A 171 -0.65 9.02 -0.98
C VAL A 171 -2.04 8.39 -1.01
N SER A 172 -3.06 9.18 -0.70
CA SER A 172 -4.41 8.68 -0.41
C SER A 172 -5.48 9.40 -1.22
N GLY A 173 -6.48 8.66 -1.65
CA GLY A 173 -7.76 9.21 -2.13
C GLY A 173 -8.72 9.60 -0.99
N GLY A 174 -8.37 9.28 0.26
CA GLY A 174 -9.03 9.73 1.47
C GLY A 174 -8.64 11.16 1.86
N PHE A 175 -8.77 11.52 3.13
CA PHE A 175 -8.79 12.93 3.56
C PHE A 175 -7.62 13.34 4.46
N THR A 176 -7.12 14.56 4.26
CA THR A 176 -6.03 15.17 5.05
C THR A 176 -6.29 15.14 6.55
N ALA A 177 -7.55 15.27 6.96
CA ALA A 177 -7.95 15.17 8.37
C ALA A 177 -7.64 13.82 9.03
N PHE A 178 -7.45 12.75 8.24
CA PHE A 178 -7.09 11.40 8.69
C PHE A 178 -5.63 11.08 8.40
N VAL A 179 -5.11 11.50 7.24
CA VAL A 179 -3.75 11.17 6.83
C VAL A 179 -2.69 11.93 7.64
N ASN A 180 -2.91 13.20 7.98
CA ASN A 180 -1.92 13.96 8.74
C ASN A 180 -1.66 13.40 10.14
N PRO A 181 -2.68 13.05 10.95
CA PRO A 181 -2.44 12.38 12.24
C PRO A 181 -1.69 11.04 12.11
N LEU A 182 -1.88 10.32 11.01
CA LEU A 182 -1.16 9.07 10.76
C LEU A 182 0.32 9.32 10.52
N LEU A 183 0.72 10.39 9.81
CA LEU A 183 2.12 10.75 9.60
C LEU A 183 2.88 10.80 10.93
N ASP A 184 2.38 11.56 11.90
CA ASP A 184 3.01 11.71 13.20
C ASP A 184 2.97 10.40 14.01
N HIS A 185 1.86 9.65 13.92
CA HIS A 185 1.67 8.41 14.66
C HIS A 185 2.64 7.30 14.23
N ILE A 186 2.91 7.17 12.93
CA ILE A 186 3.79 6.12 12.38
C ILE A 186 5.20 6.64 12.04
N GLY A 187 5.42 7.96 12.11
CA GLY A 187 6.68 8.63 11.81
C GLY A 187 6.98 8.85 10.32
N ALA A 188 5.97 8.80 9.44
CA ALA A 188 6.17 8.97 8.00
C ALA A 188 6.53 10.42 7.62
N ASP A 189 7.19 10.61 6.47
CA ASP A 189 7.89 11.86 6.14
C ASP A 189 7.01 12.89 5.42
N PHE A 190 6.07 12.44 4.60
CA PHE A 190 5.20 13.33 3.83
C PHE A 190 3.91 12.65 3.39
N ALA A 191 2.86 13.45 3.19
CA ALA A 191 1.57 12.96 2.71
C ALA A 191 0.99 13.82 1.58
N ALA A 192 0.12 13.18 0.81
CA ALA A 192 -0.80 13.83 -0.10
C ALA A 192 -2.16 13.15 -0.02
N SER A 193 -3.21 13.94 0.21
CA SER A 193 -4.60 13.48 0.36
C SER A 193 -5.59 14.53 -0.13
N ASN A 194 -6.86 14.14 -0.29
CA ASN A 194 -7.94 15.09 -0.57
C ASN A 194 -8.26 15.95 0.65
N GLU A 195 -8.74 17.17 0.44
CA GLU A 195 -9.15 18.06 1.51
C GLU A 195 -10.68 18.21 1.53
N LEU A 196 -11.32 17.99 2.67
CA LEU A 196 -12.75 18.25 2.82
C LEU A 196 -12.97 19.75 3.00
N GLU A 197 -13.89 20.34 2.23
CA GLU A 197 -14.21 21.76 2.39
C GLU A 197 -15.13 21.96 3.62
N VAL A 198 -14.70 22.85 4.52
CA VAL A 198 -15.37 23.19 5.77
C VAL A 198 -15.80 24.65 5.77
N VAL A 199 -17.03 24.92 6.18
CA VAL A 199 -17.56 26.28 6.42
C VAL A 199 -18.35 26.27 7.73
N ASP A 200 -18.12 27.26 8.59
CA ASP A 200 -18.79 27.42 9.87
C ASP A 200 -18.79 26.12 10.72
N ASP A 201 -17.63 25.45 10.81
CA ASP A 201 -17.43 24.17 11.51
C ASP A 201 -18.26 22.97 10.99
N HIS A 202 -18.76 23.05 9.76
CA HIS A 202 -19.50 21.97 9.11
C HIS A 202 -18.90 21.60 7.74
N LEU A 203 -18.96 20.31 7.41
CA LEU A 203 -18.60 19.82 6.09
C LEU A 203 -19.61 20.33 5.07
N THR A 204 -19.11 20.87 3.97
CA THR A 204 -19.95 21.40 2.87
C THR A 204 -20.42 20.33 1.88
N GLY A 205 -19.96 19.09 2.04
CA GLY A 205 -20.18 18.01 1.08
C GLY A 205 -19.32 18.11 -0.19
N ARG A 206 -18.23 18.92 -0.17
CA ARG A 206 -17.30 19.08 -1.28
C ARG A 206 -15.85 18.76 -0.89
N VAL A 207 -15.06 18.42 -1.89
CA VAL A 207 -13.60 18.28 -1.80
C VAL A 207 -12.97 19.56 -2.34
N ALA A 208 -12.01 20.12 -1.61
CA ALA A 208 -11.25 21.30 -2.01
C ALA A 208 -10.07 20.91 -2.91
N GLY A 209 -9.76 21.79 -3.88
CA GLY A 209 -8.62 21.63 -4.77
C GLY A 209 -8.77 20.49 -5.78
N ASN A 210 -7.63 19.97 -6.25
CA ASN A 210 -7.59 18.87 -7.20
C ASN A 210 -7.73 17.53 -6.48
N VAL A 211 -8.58 16.66 -7.01
CA VAL A 211 -8.79 15.32 -6.46
C VAL A 211 -7.54 14.45 -6.68
N ILE A 212 -7.13 13.75 -5.63
CA ILE A 212 -6.13 12.69 -5.70
C ILE A 212 -6.81 11.41 -6.17
N ASP A 213 -6.80 11.25 -7.48
CA ASP A 213 -7.22 10.05 -8.18
C ASP A 213 -6.02 9.12 -8.48
N ARG A 214 -6.29 8.08 -9.27
CA ARG A 214 -5.29 7.11 -9.72
C ARG A 214 -4.08 7.76 -10.40
N ALA A 215 -4.29 8.73 -11.31
CA ALA A 215 -3.22 9.40 -12.03
C ALA A 215 -2.45 10.37 -11.12
N ALA A 216 -3.14 10.99 -10.17
CA ALA A 216 -2.53 11.85 -9.17
C ALA A 216 -1.57 11.07 -8.27
N LYS A 217 -1.87 9.82 -7.89
CA LYS A 217 -0.93 8.99 -7.11
C LYS A 217 0.41 8.81 -7.81
N ALA A 218 0.40 8.51 -9.11
CA ALA A 218 1.61 8.42 -9.93
C ALA A 218 2.34 9.77 -10.03
N THR A 219 1.58 10.87 -10.13
CA THR A 219 2.14 12.23 -10.17
C THR A 219 2.87 12.58 -8.88
N TRP A 220 2.30 12.23 -7.71
CA TRP A 220 2.93 12.43 -6.42
C TRP A 220 4.19 11.60 -6.23
N LEU A 221 4.18 10.32 -6.64
CA LEU A 221 5.40 9.51 -6.63
C LEU A 221 6.52 10.15 -7.47
N ARG A 222 6.24 10.59 -8.71
CA ARG A 222 7.25 11.30 -9.52
C ARG A 222 7.74 12.59 -8.87
N ARG A 223 6.81 13.35 -8.27
CA ARG A 223 7.13 14.60 -7.59
C ARG A 223 8.10 14.36 -6.43
N TRP A 224 7.82 13.41 -5.55
CA TRP A 224 8.69 13.10 -4.42
C TRP A 224 10.03 12.49 -4.83
N VAL A 225 10.06 11.71 -5.91
CA VAL A 225 11.33 11.25 -6.52
C VAL A 225 12.19 12.44 -6.95
N SER A 226 11.59 13.40 -7.67
CA SER A 226 12.27 14.62 -8.13
C SER A 226 12.75 15.51 -6.98
N GLU A 227 11.88 15.77 -6.00
CA GLU A 227 12.20 16.60 -4.83
C GLU A 227 13.34 16.00 -3.99
N ARG A 228 13.47 14.66 -3.97
CA ARG A 228 14.54 13.97 -3.24
C ARG A 228 15.78 13.68 -4.07
N GLY A 229 15.79 13.99 -5.37
CA GLY A 229 16.91 13.70 -6.26
C GLY A 229 17.26 12.21 -6.32
N THR A 230 16.25 11.34 -6.33
CA THR A 230 16.40 9.88 -6.49
C THR A 230 15.80 9.40 -7.81
N ASP A 231 15.81 8.10 -8.05
CA ASP A 231 15.29 7.46 -9.26
C ASP A 231 14.07 6.58 -8.96
N LEU A 232 13.14 6.50 -9.92
CA LEU A 232 11.96 5.63 -9.84
C LEU A 232 12.33 4.16 -9.60
N GLU A 233 13.44 3.69 -10.16
CA GLU A 233 13.95 2.31 -9.99
C GLU A 233 14.30 1.98 -8.54
N ARG A 234 14.53 2.99 -7.69
CA ARG A 234 14.80 2.83 -6.25
C ARG A 234 13.57 3.13 -5.38
N THR A 235 12.37 3.03 -5.95
CA THR A 235 11.11 3.26 -5.23
C THR A 235 10.29 1.98 -5.05
N ILE A 236 9.63 1.88 -3.90
CA ILE A 236 8.63 0.84 -3.63
C ILE A 236 7.27 1.53 -3.56
N ALA A 237 6.28 1.00 -4.25
CA ALA A 237 4.88 1.44 -4.12
C ALA A 237 4.04 0.33 -3.48
N VAL A 238 3.30 0.65 -2.43
CA VAL A 238 2.47 -0.31 -1.68
C VAL A 238 1.00 0.13 -1.75
N GLY A 239 0.11 -0.78 -2.14
CA GLY A 239 -1.32 -0.49 -2.25
C GLY A 239 -2.16 -1.76 -2.38
N ASP A 240 -3.48 -1.63 -2.35
CA ASP A 240 -4.43 -2.75 -2.35
C ASP A 240 -5.31 -2.80 -3.61
N GLY A 241 -5.43 -1.69 -4.34
CA GLY A 241 -6.60 -1.41 -5.16
C GLY A 241 -6.34 -0.95 -6.59
N ALA A 242 -7.44 -0.76 -7.33
CA ALA A 242 -7.41 -0.26 -8.70
C ALA A 242 -6.95 1.21 -8.80
N ASN A 243 -7.11 1.96 -7.71
CA ASN A 243 -6.63 3.33 -7.53
C ASN A 243 -5.09 3.43 -7.53
N ASP A 244 -4.36 2.34 -7.29
CA ASP A 244 -2.89 2.35 -7.21
C ASP A 244 -2.19 2.01 -8.53
N LEU A 245 -2.93 1.58 -9.54
CA LEU A 245 -2.36 0.95 -10.73
C LEU A 245 -1.41 1.85 -11.52
N ASP A 246 -1.65 3.16 -11.59
CA ASP A 246 -0.73 4.09 -12.28
C ASP A 246 0.52 4.38 -11.44
N MET A 247 0.40 4.38 -10.11
CA MET A 247 1.55 4.46 -9.21
C MET A 247 2.40 3.18 -9.32
N PHE A 248 1.75 2.02 -9.39
CA PHE A 248 2.43 0.73 -9.59
C PHE A 248 3.17 0.68 -10.92
N ALA A 249 2.58 1.20 -11.99
CA ALA A 249 3.16 1.18 -13.33
C ALA A 249 4.49 1.94 -13.44
N ILE A 250 4.80 2.84 -12.50
CA ILE A 250 6.02 3.66 -12.54
C ILE A 250 7.02 3.35 -11.42
N ALA A 251 6.61 2.60 -10.40
CA ALA A 251 7.47 2.28 -9.27
C ALA A 251 8.52 1.23 -9.64
N GLY A 252 9.70 1.29 -9.01
CA GLY A 252 10.74 0.28 -9.17
C GLY A 252 10.29 -1.11 -8.68
N LEU A 253 9.50 -1.13 -7.60
CA LEU A 253 8.85 -2.34 -7.11
C LEU A 253 7.42 -2.04 -6.62
N PRO A 254 6.38 -2.33 -7.42
CA PRO A 254 5.01 -2.31 -6.94
C PRO A 254 4.70 -3.55 -6.09
N ILE A 255 4.07 -3.36 -4.94
CA ILE A 255 3.67 -4.40 -3.99
C ILE A 255 2.17 -4.29 -3.72
N ALA A 256 1.45 -5.34 -4.06
CA ALA A 256 0.05 -5.53 -3.72
C ALA A 256 -0.06 -6.11 -2.29
N PHE A 257 -0.46 -5.29 -1.33
CA PHE A 257 -0.59 -5.66 0.08
C PHE A 257 -2.04 -6.03 0.41
N CYS A 258 -2.29 -7.26 0.87
CA CYS A 258 -3.63 -7.78 1.20
C CYS A 258 -4.70 -7.44 0.13
N ALA A 259 -4.27 -7.46 -1.13
CA ALA A 259 -4.88 -6.67 -2.18
C ALA A 259 -5.97 -7.39 -2.97
N LYS A 260 -6.79 -6.59 -3.66
CA LYS A 260 -7.79 -7.04 -4.63
C LYS A 260 -7.11 -7.68 -5.87
N PRO A 261 -7.78 -8.60 -6.59
CA PRO A 261 -7.18 -9.31 -7.73
C PRO A 261 -6.55 -8.40 -8.80
N VAL A 262 -7.16 -7.24 -9.07
CA VAL A 262 -6.66 -6.29 -10.07
C VAL A 262 -5.29 -5.70 -9.69
N ALA A 263 -5.07 -5.41 -8.40
CA ALA A 263 -3.81 -4.91 -7.89
C ALA A 263 -2.75 -6.03 -7.85
N VAL A 264 -3.15 -7.25 -7.49
CA VAL A 264 -2.28 -8.43 -7.52
C VAL A 264 -1.73 -8.70 -8.93
N GLU A 265 -2.59 -8.66 -9.95
CA GLU A 265 -2.16 -8.87 -11.35
C GLU A 265 -1.20 -7.78 -11.83
N ALA A 266 -1.47 -6.53 -11.47
CA ALA A 266 -0.65 -5.39 -11.89
C ALA A 266 0.71 -5.37 -11.18
N ALA A 267 0.74 -5.58 -9.86
CA ALA A 267 1.97 -5.51 -9.09
C ALA A 267 2.87 -6.72 -9.31
N ARG A 268 2.28 -7.93 -9.39
CA ARG A 268 2.98 -9.24 -9.41
C ARG A 268 3.91 -9.52 -8.24
N ASN A 269 4.10 -8.56 -7.34
CA ASN A 269 4.69 -8.73 -6.02
C ASN A 269 3.58 -8.58 -4.99
N THR A 270 3.52 -9.48 -4.03
CA THR A 270 2.41 -9.60 -3.10
C THR A 270 2.89 -9.81 -1.68
N ILE A 271 2.18 -9.21 -0.73
CA ILE A 271 2.23 -9.55 0.69
C ILE A 271 0.80 -9.90 1.09
N ARG A 272 0.64 -11.06 1.73
CA ARG A 272 -0.68 -11.61 2.09
C ARG A 272 -0.94 -11.64 3.59
N CYS A 273 0.11 -11.67 4.41
CA CYS A 273 -0.04 -11.51 5.85
C CYS A 273 -0.37 -10.05 6.17
N GLU A 274 -1.18 -9.84 7.21
CA GLU A 274 -1.69 -8.51 7.56
C GLU A 274 -0.70 -7.66 8.38
N ARG A 275 0.59 -7.77 8.05
CA ARG A 275 1.70 -7.02 8.66
C ARG A 275 2.51 -6.30 7.60
N ILE A 276 2.34 -4.98 7.51
CA ILE A 276 2.92 -4.17 6.43
C ILE A 276 4.45 -4.02 6.54
N ASP A 277 5.02 -4.21 7.74
CA ASP A 277 6.48 -4.24 7.93
C ASP A 277 7.16 -5.40 7.21
N ALA A 278 6.41 -6.40 6.71
CA ALA A 278 6.95 -7.44 5.85
C ALA A 278 7.53 -6.92 4.52
N VAL A 279 7.18 -5.69 4.12
CA VAL A 279 7.83 -4.98 3.00
C VAL A 279 9.35 -4.87 3.20
N ARG A 280 9.84 -4.81 4.45
CA ARG A 280 11.28 -4.71 4.74
C ARG A 280 12.11 -5.91 4.28
N ALA A 281 11.47 -7.06 4.05
CA ALA A 281 12.14 -8.21 3.47
C ALA A 281 12.81 -7.91 2.12
N VAL A 282 12.37 -6.86 1.41
CA VAL A 282 12.98 -6.39 0.15
C VAL A 282 14.44 -5.96 0.33
N TRP A 283 14.82 -5.34 1.45
CA TRP A 283 16.20 -4.87 1.68
C TRP A 283 16.91 -5.58 2.84
N THR A 284 16.28 -6.61 3.41
CA THR A 284 16.98 -7.50 4.34
C THR A 284 17.96 -8.38 3.59
N HIS A 285 19.18 -8.44 4.11
CA HIS A 285 20.25 -9.36 3.70
C HIS A 285 20.57 -10.32 4.83
#